data_AF-A0A9R0YV51-F1
#
_entry.id   AF-A0A9R0YV51-F1
#
_cell.length_a   1.000
_cell.length_b   1.000
_cell.length_c   1.000
_cell.angle_alpha   90.00
_cell.angle_beta   90.00
_cell.angle_gamma   90.00
#
_symmetry.space_group_name_H-M   'P 1'
#
loop_
_entity.id
_entity.type
_entity.pdbx_description
1 polymer ?
#
loop_
_entity_poly.entity_id
_entity_poly.type
_entity_poly.pdbx_seq_one_letter_code
_entity_poly.pdbx_strand_id
1 'polypeptide(L)'
;MYECSTKELLEKARSLVLLLATLAATITYTAGLDPPGGLWQDNVDGHMAGDPILLTTNARRYKAFFYCNSVAFVASLVAIVLVQKEILVKHHVLEAAMILDLFGLIGAYAAGSCRDANTSFYAMALAGAVLVYVVIHVVFFTLDQDPKDQKDDEADQLLEKRRLLEKRRKRLLLFAILAATITYQAGLTPPGGVLLKDDNLGHHAGDPVLLYNYPLRYKVFFYCNSVSFMLSIALIILLVNPNLYRPAIRSNALSVCTAVGLFCLTGAYAAGSTQHFKTSIYIFVLVGAVLFVAAGLLLVFLLTKPNKNENSTAAAPSISCEQEDGEEEKKKHARSKYLMLLGILVASVAYQAGLDPPGGAWQSSGNGYEAGDPVMHFNRRPRYLVFFYSNSISFMASIVVIMMLLPHWLPNENGKNWAKWSLRVMNWTILLDLVTLLVAYAAGSSRGWKTSVYVGMLILAVLGYFAIHMTLSIWSDRRRAAKKKLERDSLPVRSAVVHSS
;
A
#
# COMPACT_ATOMS: atom_id res chain seq x y z
N MET A 1 -15.11 -26.98 20.54
CA MET A 1 -14.72 -26.51 19.18
C MET A 1 -15.24 -25.09 18.89
N TYR A 2 -16.52 -24.79 19.15
CA TYR A 2 -17.12 -23.45 18.97
C TYR A 2 -16.37 -22.33 19.70
N GLU A 3 -16.04 -22.50 20.99
CA GLU A 3 -15.39 -21.45 21.78
C GLU A 3 -13.96 -21.09 21.31
N CYS A 4 -13.24 -22.07 20.76
CA CYS A 4 -11.91 -21.89 20.15
C CYS A 4 -12.02 -21.11 18.82
N SER A 5 -13.03 -21.41 18.00
CA SER A 5 -13.29 -20.69 16.74
C SER A 5 -13.70 -19.23 16.97
N THR A 6 -14.46 -18.93 18.02
CA THR A 6 -14.89 -17.55 18.32
C THR A 6 -13.74 -16.68 18.80
N LYS A 7 -12.82 -17.24 19.60
CA LYS A 7 -11.61 -16.56 20.05
C LYS A 7 -10.68 -16.21 18.88
N GLU A 8 -10.45 -17.15 17.97
CA GLU A 8 -9.58 -16.91 16.80
C GLU A 8 -10.15 -15.82 15.86
N LEU A 9 -11.47 -15.77 15.67
CA LEU A 9 -12.13 -14.72 14.88
C LEU A 9 -12.02 -13.35 15.55
N LEU A 10 -12.16 -13.30 16.88
CA LEU A 10 -12.01 -12.08 17.66
C LEU A 10 -10.59 -11.53 17.59
N GLU A 11 -9.57 -12.38 17.72
CA GLU A 11 -8.15 -12.00 17.59
C GLU A 11 -7.82 -11.47 16.19
N LYS A 12 -8.33 -12.13 15.14
CA LYS A 12 -8.16 -11.65 13.76
C LYS A 12 -8.79 -10.27 13.57
N ALA A 13 -10.01 -10.05 14.08
CA ALA A 13 -10.65 -8.75 14.00
C ALA A 13 -9.86 -7.68 14.77
N ARG A 14 -9.44 -7.98 16.00
CA ARG A 14 -8.58 -7.10 16.82
C ARG A 14 -7.30 -6.69 16.08
N SER A 15 -6.61 -7.64 15.44
CA SER A 15 -5.37 -7.35 14.70
C SER A 15 -5.59 -6.38 13.53
N LEU A 16 -6.73 -6.47 12.84
CA LEU A 16 -7.05 -5.59 11.71
C LEU A 16 -7.44 -4.19 12.19
N VAL A 17 -8.25 -4.10 13.24
CA VAL A 17 -8.65 -2.81 13.83
C VAL A 17 -7.44 -2.09 14.39
N LEU A 18 -6.55 -2.81 15.08
CA LEU A 18 -5.30 -2.25 15.58
C LEU A 18 -4.45 -1.68 14.44
N LEU A 19 -4.30 -2.43 13.35
CA LEU A 19 -3.52 -1.98 12.19
C LEU A 19 -4.12 -0.71 11.55
N LEU A 20 -5.44 -0.66 11.38
CA LEU A 20 -6.12 0.54 10.84
C LEU A 20 -5.94 1.74 11.77
N ALA A 21 -6.18 1.56 13.08
CA ALA A 21 -6.07 2.62 14.06
C ALA A 21 -4.63 3.13 14.22
N THR A 22 -3.62 2.25 14.21
CA THR A 22 -2.22 2.68 14.23
C THR A 22 -1.87 3.53 13.02
N LEU A 23 -2.39 3.20 11.84
CA LEU A 23 -2.11 3.94 10.62
C LEU A 23 -2.84 5.28 10.57
N ALA A 24 -4.11 5.30 10.96
CA ALA A 24 -4.88 6.54 11.15
C ALA A 24 -4.19 7.47 12.15
N ALA A 25 -3.74 6.96 13.30
CA ALA A 25 -2.97 7.72 14.29
C ALA A 25 -1.70 8.31 13.68
N THR A 26 -0.95 7.52 12.90
CA THR A 26 0.32 7.97 12.32
C THR A 26 0.11 9.06 11.27
N ILE A 27 -0.86 8.91 10.35
CA ILE A 27 -1.09 9.89 9.29
C ILE A 27 -1.73 11.17 9.81
N THR A 28 -2.60 11.09 10.82
CA THR A 28 -3.23 12.27 11.44
C THR A 28 -2.25 13.02 12.33
N TYR A 29 -1.36 12.30 13.02
CA TYR A 29 -0.27 12.92 13.79
C TYR A 29 0.68 13.70 12.87
N THR A 30 1.15 13.07 11.78
CA THR A 30 2.04 13.75 10.81
C THR A 30 1.35 14.93 10.14
N ALA A 31 0.11 14.78 9.69
CA ALA A 31 -0.67 15.87 9.09
C ALA A 31 -1.00 17.01 10.08
N GLY A 32 -1.08 16.70 11.38
CA GLY A 32 -1.28 17.72 12.42
C GLY A 32 -0.04 18.58 12.67
N LEU A 33 1.15 18.02 12.46
CA LEU A 33 2.44 18.72 12.61
C LEU A 33 2.89 19.44 11.33
N ASP A 34 2.40 18.99 10.18
CA ASP A 34 2.62 19.62 8.88
C ASP A 34 1.25 19.93 8.23
N PRO A 35 0.60 21.04 8.64
CA PRO A 35 -0.75 21.34 8.23
C PRO A 35 -0.83 21.65 6.73
N PRO A 36 -1.99 21.39 6.10
CA PRO A 36 -2.20 21.67 4.69
C PRO A 36 -2.02 23.16 4.42
N GLY A 37 -1.35 23.47 3.30
CA GLY A 37 -1.01 24.86 2.97
C GLY A 37 0.33 25.32 3.54
N GLY A 38 1.00 24.50 4.35
CA GLY A 38 2.32 24.81 4.90
C GLY A 38 2.29 25.82 6.03
N LEU A 39 3.49 26.22 6.44
CA LEU A 39 3.75 27.11 7.57
C LEU A 39 4.44 28.38 7.08
N TRP A 40 4.10 29.51 7.69
CA TRP A 40 4.82 30.77 7.48
C TRP A 40 6.28 30.62 7.89
N GLN A 41 7.18 31.28 7.14
CA GLN A 41 8.62 31.26 7.39
C GLN A 41 9.17 32.59 7.91
N ASP A 42 8.32 33.61 8.02
CA ASP A 42 8.65 34.96 8.45
C ASP A 42 7.67 35.47 9.53
N ASN A 43 8.04 36.59 10.16
CA ASN A 43 7.24 37.26 11.20
C ASN A 43 6.69 38.59 10.66
N VAL A 44 5.78 38.53 9.68
CA VAL A 44 5.27 39.71 8.94
C VAL A 44 3.74 39.68 8.94
N ASP A 45 3.07 40.80 8.64
CA ASP A 45 1.61 40.89 8.44
C ASP A 45 0.72 40.30 9.56
N GLY A 46 1.24 40.25 10.79
CA GLY A 46 0.52 39.77 11.97
C GLY A 46 0.58 38.26 12.19
N HIS A 47 1.28 37.50 11.33
CA HIS A 47 1.63 36.10 11.55
C HIS A 47 3.07 35.94 12.04
N MET A 48 3.34 34.81 12.67
CA MET A 48 4.67 34.39 13.10
C MET A 48 5.16 33.18 12.30
N ALA A 49 6.47 33.04 12.17
CA ALA A 49 7.08 31.87 11.56
C ALA A 49 6.65 30.62 12.33
N GLY A 50 6.11 29.63 11.62
CA GLY A 50 5.47 28.45 12.19
C GLY A 50 3.95 28.54 12.31
N ASP A 51 3.33 29.69 12.03
CA ASP A 51 1.87 29.77 11.95
C ASP A 51 1.36 29.07 10.68
N PRO A 52 0.24 28.33 10.74
CA PRO A 52 -0.33 27.69 9.55
C PRO A 52 -0.83 28.71 8.54
N ILE A 53 -0.38 28.61 7.28
CA ILE A 53 -0.77 29.55 6.22
C ILE A 53 -2.27 29.46 5.94
N LEU A 54 -2.83 28.25 5.94
CA LEU A 54 -4.27 28.06 5.73
C LEU A 54 -5.12 28.70 6.84
N LEU A 55 -4.57 28.92 8.05
CA LEU A 55 -5.29 29.60 9.12
C LEU A 55 -5.47 31.10 8.80
N THR A 56 -4.46 31.76 8.23
CA THR A 56 -4.51 33.18 7.88
C THR A 56 -5.31 33.41 6.59
N THR A 57 -5.16 32.54 5.58
CA THR A 57 -5.86 32.70 4.30
C THR A 57 -7.29 32.16 4.30
N ASN A 58 -7.57 31.04 5.01
CA ASN A 58 -8.91 30.48 5.12
C ASN A 58 -9.15 29.78 6.47
N ALA A 59 -9.35 30.58 7.51
CA ALA A 59 -9.56 30.10 8.88
C ALA A 59 -10.69 29.05 9.01
N ARG A 60 -11.75 29.12 8.20
CA ARG A 60 -12.85 28.13 8.25
C ARG A 60 -12.38 26.75 7.81
N ARG A 61 -11.61 26.66 6.72
CA ARG A 61 -11.05 25.39 6.23
C ARG A 61 -10.00 24.84 7.17
N TYR A 62 -9.10 25.69 7.65
CA TYR A 62 -8.11 25.27 8.63
C TYR A 62 -8.77 24.70 9.89
N LYS A 63 -9.79 25.39 10.45
CA LYS A 63 -10.53 24.87 11.61
C LYS A 63 -11.22 23.54 11.32
N ALA A 64 -11.87 23.40 10.16
CA ALA A 64 -12.49 22.14 9.76
C ALA A 64 -11.46 21.01 9.67
N PHE A 65 -10.34 21.24 8.98
CA PHE A 65 -9.23 20.29 8.92
C PHE A 65 -8.72 19.94 10.31
N PHE A 66 -8.39 20.94 11.13
CA PHE A 66 -7.80 20.76 12.46
C PHE A 66 -8.70 19.93 13.37
N TYR A 67 -9.99 20.24 13.45
CA TYR A 67 -10.93 19.50 14.28
C TYR A 67 -11.16 18.08 13.76
N CYS A 68 -11.40 17.90 12.45
CA CYS A 68 -11.60 16.57 11.88
C CYS A 68 -10.36 15.67 12.04
N ASN A 69 -9.17 16.21 11.78
CA ASN A 69 -7.90 15.48 11.91
C ASN A 69 -7.62 15.13 13.38
N SER A 70 -7.87 16.05 14.31
CA SER A 70 -7.71 15.81 15.74
C SER A 70 -8.69 14.77 16.28
N VAL A 71 -9.94 14.79 15.82
CA VAL A 71 -10.95 13.78 16.17
C VAL A 71 -10.52 12.41 15.66
N ALA A 72 -10.04 12.30 14.43
CA ALA A 72 -9.50 11.04 13.90
C ALA A 72 -8.30 10.55 14.71
N PHE A 73 -7.34 11.43 15.01
CA PHE A 73 -6.19 11.09 15.87
C PHE A 73 -6.62 10.55 17.24
N VAL A 74 -7.49 11.26 17.96
CA VAL A 74 -7.95 10.82 19.28
C VAL A 74 -8.78 9.54 19.18
N ALA A 75 -9.69 9.43 18.22
CA ALA A 75 -10.51 8.24 18.00
C ALA A 75 -9.64 7.00 17.70
N SER A 76 -8.57 7.17 16.92
CA SER A 76 -7.63 6.10 16.61
C SER A 76 -6.83 5.65 17.85
N LEU A 77 -6.38 6.57 18.72
CA LEU A 77 -5.75 6.21 20.00
C LEU A 77 -6.71 5.48 20.94
N VAL A 78 -7.95 5.96 21.02
CA VAL A 78 -9.01 5.29 21.77
C VAL A 78 -9.21 3.88 21.21
N ALA A 79 -9.36 3.70 19.90
CA ALA A 79 -9.51 2.40 19.27
C ALA A 79 -8.33 1.46 19.59
N ILE A 80 -7.08 1.94 19.58
CA ILE A 80 -5.91 1.15 19.99
C ILE A 80 -6.04 0.64 21.42
N VAL A 81 -6.40 1.52 22.37
CA VAL A 81 -6.58 1.14 23.79
C VAL A 81 -7.78 0.20 23.96
N LEU A 82 -8.89 0.45 23.26
CA LEU A 82 -10.09 -0.38 23.29
C LEU A 82 -9.81 -1.81 22.78
N VAL A 83 -9.02 -1.95 21.71
CA VAL A 83 -8.66 -3.26 21.15
C VAL A 83 -7.84 -4.10 22.14
N GLN A 84 -7.02 -3.47 22.98
CA GLN A 84 -6.23 -4.16 24.01
C GLN A 84 -7.08 -4.64 25.18
N LYS A 85 -8.23 -3.99 25.46
CA LYS A 85 -9.11 -4.35 26.58
C LYS A 85 -10.18 -5.35 26.11
N GLU A 86 -10.06 -6.60 26.55
CA GLU A 86 -10.90 -7.70 26.03
C GLU A 86 -12.41 -7.49 26.17
N ILE A 87 -12.83 -6.78 27.22
CA ILE A 87 -14.23 -6.53 27.58
C ILE A 87 -14.88 -5.50 26.63
N LEU A 88 -14.10 -4.58 26.05
CA LEU A 88 -14.64 -3.42 25.32
C LEU A 88 -14.76 -3.63 23.81
N VAL A 89 -14.19 -4.73 23.29
CA VAL A 89 -14.33 -5.18 21.89
C VAL A 89 -15.73 -5.72 21.59
N LYS A 90 -16.51 -6.09 22.63
CA LYS A 90 -17.89 -6.59 22.49
C LYS A 90 -18.94 -5.48 22.32
N HIS A 91 -18.59 -4.21 22.50
CA HIS A 91 -19.55 -3.09 22.48
C HIS A 91 -19.46 -2.26 21.19
N HIS A 92 -20.59 -1.63 20.81
CA HIS A 92 -20.70 -0.64 19.72
C HIS A 92 -19.71 0.54 19.84
N VAL A 93 -18.99 0.69 20.95
CA VAL A 93 -18.01 1.75 21.18
C VAL A 93 -16.80 1.63 20.24
N LEU A 94 -16.27 0.42 20.01
CA LEU A 94 -15.14 0.23 19.09
C LEU A 94 -15.55 0.54 17.65
N GLU A 95 -16.75 0.09 17.27
CA GLU A 95 -17.33 0.37 15.96
C GLU A 95 -17.56 1.89 15.77
N ALA A 96 -18.13 2.55 16.77
CA ALA A 96 -18.32 4.00 16.77
C ALA A 96 -16.98 4.75 16.67
N ALA A 97 -15.94 4.32 17.39
CA ALA A 97 -14.61 4.92 17.32
C ALA A 97 -14.00 4.79 15.91
N MET A 98 -14.13 3.63 15.26
CA MET A 98 -13.64 3.45 13.88
C MET A 98 -14.44 4.26 12.86
N ILE A 99 -15.77 4.34 13.02
CA ILE A 99 -16.61 5.14 12.13
C ILE A 99 -16.24 6.62 12.26
N LEU A 100 -16.10 7.09 13.50
CA LEU A 100 -15.69 8.46 13.79
C LEU A 100 -14.30 8.78 13.23
N ASP A 101 -13.35 7.84 13.33
CA ASP A 101 -12.01 7.94 12.74
C ASP A 101 -12.07 8.11 11.21
N LEU A 102 -12.83 7.26 10.52
CA LEU A 102 -12.99 7.33 9.07
C LEU A 102 -13.68 8.62 8.60
N PHE A 103 -14.72 9.08 9.31
CA PHE A 103 -15.35 10.37 9.00
C PHE A 103 -14.42 11.55 9.28
N GLY A 104 -13.63 11.50 10.36
CA GLY A 104 -12.61 12.48 10.66
C GLY A 104 -11.54 12.56 9.55
N LEU A 105 -11.05 11.41 9.07
CA LEU A 105 -10.11 11.34 7.95
C LEU A 105 -10.70 11.92 6.65
N ILE A 106 -11.95 11.57 6.30
CA ILE A 106 -12.61 12.11 5.10
C ILE A 106 -12.76 13.64 5.20
N GLY A 107 -13.24 14.13 6.35
CA GLY A 107 -13.45 15.55 6.60
C GLY A 107 -12.14 16.34 6.59
N ALA A 108 -11.10 15.81 7.23
CA ALA A 108 -9.77 16.41 7.23
C ALA A 108 -9.19 16.45 5.81
N TYR A 109 -9.26 15.33 5.08
CA TYR A 109 -8.79 15.28 3.71
C TYR A 109 -9.51 16.30 2.82
N ALA A 110 -10.85 16.36 2.88
CA ALA A 110 -11.63 17.27 2.06
C ALA A 110 -11.39 18.75 2.39
N ALA A 111 -11.19 19.08 3.68
CA ALA A 111 -10.91 20.44 4.11
C ALA A 111 -9.47 20.87 3.79
N GLY A 112 -8.51 19.95 3.90
CA GLY A 112 -7.08 20.24 3.74
C GLY A 112 -6.58 20.17 2.30
N SER A 113 -7.07 19.21 1.50
CA SER A 113 -6.60 19.03 0.11
C SER A 113 -7.24 19.99 -0.89
N CYS A 114 -8.42 20.52 -0.58
CA CYS A 114 -9.15 21.39 -1.49
C CYS A 114 -8.79 22.86 -1.26
N ARG A 115 -8.60 23.62 -2.34
CA ARG A 115 -8.31 25.05 -2.30
C ARG A 115 -9.53 25.92 -2.61
N ASP A 116 -10.43 25.43 -3.48
CA ASP A 116 -11.69 26.10 -3.83
C ASP A 116 -12.94 25.38 -3.32
N ALA A 117 -14.06 26.10 -3.24
CA ALA A 117 -15.35 25.54 -2.79
C ALA A 117 -15.87 24.49 -3.79
N ASN A 118 -15.66 24.73 -5.08
CA ASN A 118 -16.06 23.83 -6.15
C ASN A 118 -15.29 22.51 -6.09
N THR A 119 -13.96 22.55 -5.92
CA THR A 119 -13.14 21.34 -5.81
C THR A 119 -13.48 20.54 -4.55
N SER A 120 -13.82 21.22 -3.45
CA SER A 120 -14.28 20.58 -2.20
C SER A 120 -15.64 19.91 -2.38
N PHE A 121 -16.58 20.55 -3.08
CA PHE A 121 -17.86 19.94 -3.43
C PHE A 121 -17.67 18.69 -4.29
N TYR A 122 -16.83 18.74 -5.33
CA TYR A 122 -16.56 17.57 -6.16
C TYR A 122 -15.89 16.43 -5.38
N ALA A 123 -14.92 16.73 -4.50
CA ALA A 123 -14.27 15.71 -3.68
C ALA A 123 -15.25 15.05 -2.69
N MET A 124 -16.12 15.84 -2.05
CA MET A 124 -17.15 15.34 -1.13
C MET A 124 -18.29 14.61 -1.85
N ALA A 125 -18.72 15.11 -3.01
CA ALA A 125 -19.72 14.45 -3.86
C ALA A 125 -19.20 13.12 -4.39
N LEU A 126 -17.92 13.05 -4.78
CA LEU A 126 -17.27 11.81 -5.17
C LEU A 126 -17.20 10.82 -3.99
N ALA A 127 -16.82 11.29 -2.79
CA ALA A 127 -16.83 10.47 -1.58
C ALA A 127 -18.22 9.88 -1.29
N GLY A 128 -19.26 10.73 -1.35
CA GLY A 128 -20.65 10.34 -1.17
C GLY A 128 -21.14 9.38 -2.25
N ALA A 129 -20.86 9.65 -3.52
CA ALA A 129 -21.24 8.80 -4.64
C ALA A 129 -20.58 7.42 -4.58
N VAL A 130 -19.30 7.34 -4.23
CA VAL A 130 -18.57 6.07 -4.05
C VAL A 130 -19.19 5.27 -2.90
N LEU A 131 -19.47 5.90 -1.76
CA LEU A 131 -20.11 5.23 -0.63
C LEU A 131 -21.52 4.75 -0.96
N VAL A 132 -22.33 5.57 -1.62
CA VAL A 132 -23.69 5.23 -2.04
C VAL A 132 -23.70 4.09 -3.07
N TYR A 133 -22.86 4.18 -4.11
CA TYR A 133 -22.70 3.12 -5.10
C TYR A 133 -22.32 1.78 -4.44
N VAL A 134 -21.37 1.83 -3.53
CA VAL A 134 -20.91 0.68 -2.76
C VAL A 134 -22.05 0.05 -1.95
N VAL A 135 -22.82 0.86 -1.22
CA VAL A 135 -23.94 0.37 -0.40
C VAL A 135 -25.04 -0.22 -1.29
N ILE A 136 -25.43 0.47 -2.37
CA ILE A 136 -26.44 0.00 -3.32
C ILE A 136 -26.02 -1.33 -3.94
N HIS A 137 -24.79 -1.43 -4.45
CA HIS A 137 -24.30 -2.66 -5.09
C HIS A 137 -24.24 -3.83 -4.10
N VAL A 138 -23.91 -3.59 -2.82
CA VAL A 138 -23.94 -4.64 -1.81
C VAL A 138 -25.37 -5.07 -1.50
N VAL A 139 -26.30 -4.13 -1.31
CA VAL A 139 -27.72 -4.44 -1.01
C VAL A 139 -28.37 -5.24 -2.15
N PHE A 140 -28.18 -4.83 -3.40
CA PHE A 140 -28.72 -5.55 -4.56
C PHE A 140 -28.15 -6.96 -4.70
N PHE A 141 -26.84 -7.16 -4.45
CA PHE A 141 -26.22 -8.48 -4.57
C PHE A 141 -26.48 -9.38 -3.34
N THR A 142 -26.82 -8.80 -2.17
CA THR A 142 -27.27 -9.58 -1.00
C THR A 142 -28.67 -10.15 -1.15
N LEU A 143 -29.53 -9.54 -1.97
CA LEU A 143 -30.89 -10.01 -2.22
C LEU A 143 -30.97 -11.15 -3.24
N ASP A 144 -29.92 -11.35 -4.05
CA ASP A 144 -29.92 -12.30 -5.18
C ASP A 144 -29.30 -13.67 -4.84
N GLN A 145 -28.99 -13.93 -3.57
CA GLN A 145 -28.40 -15.20 -3.14
C GLN A 145 -29.18 -15.84 -2.00
N ASP A 146 -30.31 -16.43 -2.35
CA ASP A 146 -30.95 -17.48 -1.55
C ASP A 146 -30.04 -18.73 -1.58
N PRO A 147 -29.50 -19.18 -0.44
CA PRO A 147 -28.74 -20.42 -0.40
C PRO A 147 -29.71 -21.59 -0.49
N LYS A 148 -29.75 -22.27 -1.64
CA LYS A 148 -30.39 -23.59 -1.74
C LYS A 148 -29.59 -24.60 -0.91
N ASP A 149 -30.31 -25.35 -0.08
CA ASP A 149 -29.80 -26.45 0.76
C ASP A 149 -28.98 -27.47 -0.05
N GLN A 150 -27.74 -27.75 0.38
CA GLN A 150 -27.00 -28.91 -0.13
C GLN A 150 -25.98 -29.49 0.89
N LYS A 151 -25.73 -30.80 0.74
CA LYS A 151 -25.26 -31.82 1.70
C LYS A 151 -23.77 -31.77 2.10
N ASP A 152 -23.44 -32.58 3.12
CA ASP A 152 -22.22 -32.66 3.92
C ASP A 152 -20.83 -32.66 3.22
N ASP A 153 -20.70 -33.08 1.95
CA ASP A 153 -19.43 -32.95 1.18
C ASP A 153 -19.09 -31.49 0.80
N GLU A 154 -20.06 -30.57 0.87
CA GLU A 154 -19.83 -29.14 0.68
C GLU A 154 -19.16 -28.46 1.89
N ALA A 155 -19.18 -29.06 3.07
CA ALA A 155 -18.70 -28.41 4.29
C ALA A 155 -17.20 -28.07 4.21
N ASP A 156 -16.38 -29.02 3.74
CA ASP A 156 -14.94 -28.82 3.56
C ASP A 156 -14.63 -27.82 2.43
N GLN A 157 -15.36 -27.89 1.31
CA GLN A 157 -15.22 -26.93 0.21
C GLN A 157 -15.63 -25.51 0.62
N LEU A 158 -16.69 -25.38 1.43
CA LEU A 158 -17.16 -24.09 1.94
C LEU A 158 -16.18 -23.50 2.96
N LEU A 159 -15.54 -24.36 3.77
CA LEU A 159 -14.51 -23.96 4.71
C LEU A 159 -13.24 -23.51 3.99
N GLU A 160 -12.81 -24.21 2.94
CA GLU A 160 -11.71 -23.78 2.07
C GLU A 160 -12.03 -22.45 1.36
N LYS A 161 -13.22 -22.33 0.78
CA LYS A 161 -13.70 -21.08 0.17
C LYS A 161 -13.69 -19.92 1.16
N ARG A 162 -14.14 -20.15 2.40
CA ARG A 162 -14.09 -19.15 3.48
C ARG A 162 -12.65 -18.74 3.80
N ARG A 163 -11.71 -19.70 3.91
CA ARG A 163 -10.28 -19.42 4.12
C ARG A 163 -9.69 -18.59 2.98
N LEU A 164 -10.06 -18.87 1.72
CA LEU A 164 -9.62 -18.10 0.55
C LEU A 164 -10.16 -16.66 0.56
N LEU A 165 -11.45 -16.48 0.89
CA LEU A 165 -12.07 -15.16 1.04
C LEU A 165 -11.39 -14.35 2.16
N GLU A 166 -11.09 -14.96 3.31
CA GLU A 166 -10.35 -14.30 4.39
C GLU A 166 -8.93 -13.91 3.98
N LYS A 167 -8.21 -14.80 3.28
CA LYS A 167 -6.87 -14.48 2.72
C LYS A 167 -6.96 -13.29 1.76
N ARG A 168 -7.98 -13.25 0.90
CA ARG A 168 -8.18 -12.16 -0.06
C ARG A 168 -8.58 -10.84 0.61
N ARG A 169 -9.48 -10.91 1.59
CA ARG A 169 -9.87 -9.77 2.45
C ARG A 169 -8.65 -9.10 3.07
N LYS A 170 -7.75 -9.88 3.68
CA LYS A 170 -6.54 -9.37 4.33
C LYS A 170 -5.61 -8.65 3.34
N ARG A 171 -5.43 -9.19 2.14
CA ARG A 171 -4.59 -8.54 1.10
C ARG A 171 -5.20 -7.23 0.60
N LEU A 172 -6.49 -7.26 0.24
CA LEU A 172 -7.20 -6.08 -0.24
C LEU A 172 -7.21 -4.97 0.81
N LEU A 173 -7.39 -5.33 2.09
CA LEU A 173 -7.37 -4.37 3.17
C LEU A 173 -5.98 -3.72 3.31
N LEU A 174 -4.91 -4.50 3.20
CA LEU A 174 -3.55 -3.97 3.28
C LEU A 174 -3.23 -3.00 2.14
N PHE A 175 -3.71 -3.29 0.92
CA PHE A 175 -3.56 -2.37 -0.23
C PHE A 175 -4.40 -1.11 -0.08
N ALA A 176 -5.66 -1.24 0.37
CA ALA A 176 -6.53 -0.09 0.63
C ALA A 176 -5.92 0.80 1.71
N ILE A 177 -5.40 0.21 2.77
CA ILE A 177 -4.73 0.94 3.84
C ILE A 177 -3.48 1.67 3.33
N LEU A 178 -2.62 1.02 2.56
CA LEU A 178 -1.47 1.67 1.91
C LEU A 178 -1.92 2.85 1.05
N ALA A 179 -2.87 2.61 0.14
CA ALA A 179 -3.32 3.62 -0.79
C ALA A 179 -3.97 4.80 -0.05
N ALA A 180 -4.77 4.54 0.99
CA ALA A 180 -5.34 5.59 1.84
C ALA A 180 -4.25 6.42 2.54
N THR A 181 -3.23 5.79 3.13
CA THR A 181 -2.20 6.53 3.89
C THR A 181 -1.38 7.46 3.01
N ILE A 182 -0.92 6.96 1.85
CA ILE A 182 -0.06 7.74 0.96
C ILE A 182 -0.83 8.82 0.22
N THR A 183 -2.08 8.56 -0.16
CA THR A 183 -2.92 9.56 -0.85
C THR A 183 -3.45 10.62 0.10
N TYR A 184 -3.68 10.28 1.37
CA TYR A 184 -4.01 11.24 2.42
C TYR A 184 -2.90 12.27 2.57
N GLN A 185 -1.66 11.82 2.80
CA GLN A 185 -0.51 12.69 2.96
C GLN A 185 -0.26 13.53 1.70
N ALA A 186 -0.17 12.89 0.53
CA ALA A 186 0.07 13.59 -0.74
C ALA A 186 -1.05 14.58 -1.11
N GLY A 187 -2.28 14.35 -0.66
CA GLY A 187 -3.37 15.29 -0.88
C GLY A 187 -3.27 16.55 -0.03
N LEU A 188 -2.70 16.46 1.17
CA LEU A 188 -2.50 17.60 2.07
C LEU A 188 -1.25 18.41 1.72
N THR A 189 -0.22 17.74 1.19
CA THR A 189 1.04 18.34 0.73
C THR A 189 1.17 18.19 -0.79
N PRO A 190 0.63 19.15 -1.57
CA PRO A 190 0.62 19.03 -3.02
C PRO A 190 2.05 19.04 -3.60
N PRO A 191 2.28 18.33 -4.72
CA PRO A 191 3.60 18.24 -5.34
C PRO A 191 4.13 19.60 -5.79
N GLY A 192 5.43 19.83 -5.64
CA GLY A 192 6.05 21.14 -5.87
C GLY A 192 5.82 22.14 -4.73
N GLY A 193 5.13 21.74 -3.66
CA GLY A 193 4.90 22.58 -2.49
C GLY A 193 3.83 23.64 -2.70
N VAL A 194 3.88 24.65 -1.83
CA VAL A 194 2.90 25.74 -1.73
C VAL A 194 3.59 27.09 -1.86
N LEU A 195 2.87 28.09 -2.36
CA LEU A 195 3.36 29.47 -2.38
C LEU A 195 3.51 29.99 -0.94
N LEU A 196 4.57 30.76 -0.70
CA LEU A 196 4.79 31.41 0.59
C LEU A 196 4.33 32.86 0.65
N LYS A 197 3.90 33.44 -0.48
CA LYS A 197 3.49 34.85 -0.55
C LYS A 197 2.37 35.00 -1.55
N ASP A 198 1.53 35.99 -1.30
CA ASP A 198 0.53 36.45 -2.25
C ASP A 198 1.23 37.09 -3.46
N ASP A 199 0.65 36.90 -4.64
CA ASP A 199 1.14 37.50 -5.87
C ASP A 199 0.16 38.52 -6.46
N ASN A 200 0.66 39.33 -7.40
CA ASN A 200 -0.15 40.35 -8.08
C ASN A 200 -1.17 39.76 -9.07
N LEU A 201 -1.17 38.44 -9.26
CA LEU A 201 -2.08 37.72 -10.16
C LEU A 201 -3.30 37.16 -9.42
N GLY A 202 -3.40 37.41 -8.11
CA GLY A 202 -4.52 37.01 -7.27
C GLY A 202 -4.38 35.61 -6.66
N HIS A 203 -3.18 35.04 -6.65
CA HIS A 203 -2.90 33.80 -5.93
C HIS A 203 -2.47 34.10 -4.50
N HIS A 204 -2.93 33.26 -3.57
CA HIS A 204 -2.68 33.47 -2.16
C HIS A 204 -1.60 32.53 -1.62
N ALA A 205 -0.91 32.96 -0.58
CA ALA A 205 -0.03 32.11 0.17
C ALA A 205 -0.75 30.82 0.59
N GLY A 206 -0.04 29.71 0.48
CA GLY A 206 -0.55 28.39 0.74
C GLY A 206 -1.13 27.71 -0.49
N ASP A 207 -1.34 28.38 -1.64
CA ASP A 207 -1.82 27.75 -2.88
C ASP A 207 -0.80 26.77 -3.49
N PRO A 208 -1.25 25.70 -4.17
CA PRO A 208 -0.35 24.67 -4.70
C PRO A 208 0.43 25.23 -5.88
N VAL A 209 1.76 25.14 -5.85
CA VAL A 209 2.56 25.72 -6.93
C VAL A 209 2.31 25.03 -8.28
N LEU A 210 2.08 23.72 -8.26
CA LEU A 210 1.76 22.95 -9.47
C LEU A 210 0.45 23.41 -10.14
N LEU A 211 -0.51 23.97 -9.38
CA LEU A 211 -1.77 24.48 -9.93
C LEU A 211 -1.53 25.69 -10.85
N TYR A 212 -0.59 26.57 -10.47
CA TYR A 212 -0.24 27.78 -11.23
C TYR A 212 0.56 27.43 -12.49
N ASN A 213 1.69 26.73 -12.36
CA ASN A 213 2.56 26.45 -13.50
C ASN A 213 1.93 25.47 -14.50
N TYR A 214 1.21 24.45 -13.99
CA TYR A 214 0.70 23.34 -14.80
C TYR A 214 -0.70 22.91 -14.34
N PRO A 215 -1.75 23.74 -14.56
CA PRO A 215 -3.10 23.52 -14.01
C PRO A 215 -3.72 22.19 -14.43
N LEU A 216 -3.48 21.74 -15.66
CA LEU A 216 -3.97 20.44 -16.12
C LEU A 216 -3.32 19.29 -15.35
N ARG A 217 -2.02 19.35 -15.08
CA ARG A 217 -1.31 18.32 -14.31
C ARG A 217 -1.77 18.30 -12.88
N TYR A 218 -1.91 19.47 -12.26
CA TYR A 218 -2.46 19.56 -10.91
C TYR A 218 -3.87 18.95 -10.84
N LYS A 219 -4.76 19.27 -11.78
CA LYS A 219 -6.10 18.66 -11.82
C LYS A 219 -6.05 17.14 -11.93
N VAL A 220 -5.22 16.60 -12.82
CA VAL A 220 -5.03 15.15 -12.95
C VAL A 220 -4.51 14.55 -11.64
N PHE A 221 -3.46 15.14 -11.06
CA PHE A 221 -2.93 14.71 -9.76
C PHE A 221 -4.01 14.70 -8.69
N PHE A 222 -4.69 15.83 -8.49
CA PHE A 222 -5.69 16.03 -7.46
C PHE A 222 -6.83 15.01 -7.60
N TYR A 223 -7.48 14.93 -8.77
CA TYR A 223 -8.61 14.03 -8.95
C TYR A 223 -8.20 12.56 -8.87
N CYS A 224 -7.08 12.16 -9.48
CA CYS A 224 -6.61 10.78 -9.39
C CYS A 224 -6.24 10.40 -7.95
N ASN A 225 -5.54 11.28 -7.23
CA ASN A 225 -5.17 11.05 -5.83
C ASN A 225 -6.42 10.96 -4.93
N SER A 226 -7.39 11.86 -5.10
CA SER A 226 -8.64 11.86 -4.33
C SER A 226 -9.51 10.63 -4.64
N VAL A 227 -9.64 10.22 -5.92
CA VAL A 227 -10.35 8.99 -6.28
C VAL A 227 -9.70 7.78 -5.62
N SER A 228 -8.36 7.69 -5.66
CA SER A 228 -7.62 6.60 -5.02
C SER A 228 -7.83 6.59 -3.49
N PHE A 229 -7.79 7.75 -2.83
CA PHE A 229 -8.08 7.88 -1.41
C PHE A 229 -9.51 7.42 -1.06
N MET A 230 -10.52 7.94 -1.77
CA MET A 230 -11.92 7.63 -1.49
C MET A 230 -12.27 6.16 -1.77
N LEU A 231 -11.77 5.59 -2.86
CA LEU A 231 -11.93 4.15 -3.13
C LEU A 231 -11.27 3.31 -2.04
N SER A 232 -10.12 3.74 -1.52
CA SER A 232 -9.42 3.05 -0.45
C SER A 232 -10.18 3.08 0.88
N ILE A 233 -10.74 4.23 1.25
CA ILE A 233 -11.61 4.37 2.44
C ILE A 233 -12.88 3.51 2.29
N ALA A 234 -13.51 3.53 1.12
CA ALA A 234 -14.68 2.70 0.83
C ALA A 234 -14.35 1.20 0.92
N LEU A 235 -13.19 0.78 0.39
CA LEU A 235 -12.69 -0.60 0.54
C LEU A 235 -12.48 -0.96 2.00
N ILE A 236 -11.89 -0.08 2.81
CA ILE A 236 -11.69 -0.32 4.25
C ILE A 236 -13.03 -0.54 4.95
N ILE A 237 -14.02 0.34 4.73
CA ILE A 237 -15.37 0.23 5.32
C ILE A 237 -16.01 -1.11 4.95
N LEU A 238 -15.98 -1.47 3.67
CA LEU A 238 -16.54 -2.73 3.18
C LEU A 238 -15.83 -3.96 3.73
N LEU A 239 -14.51 -3.92 3.80
CA LEU A 239 -13.69 -5.05 4.24
C LEU A 239 -13.71 -5.22 5.76
N VAL A 240 -13.99 -4.16 6.52
CA VAL A 240 -14.17 -4.25 7.98
C VAL A 240 -15.52 -4.89 8.31
N ASN A 241 -16.59 -4.56 7.57
CA ASN A 241 -17.93 -5.09 7.83
C ASN A 241 -18.09 -6.56 7.37
N PRO A 242 -18.34 -7.51 8.30
CA PRO A 242 -18.47 -8.93 7.97
C PRO A 242 -19.63 -9.28 7.04
N ASN A 243 -20.69 -8.47 7.06
CA ASN A 243 -21.90 -8.67 6.26
C ASN A 243 -21.70 -8.19 4.81
N LEU A 244 -20.84 -7.19 4.58
CA LEU A 244 -20.66 -6.56 3.27
C LEU A 244 -19.50 -7.19 2.47
N TYR A 245 -18.42 -7.65 3.12
CA TYR A 245 -17.27 -8.16 2.36
C TYR A 245 -17.54 -9.50 1.68
N ARG A 246 -18.35 -10.40 2.26
CA ARG A 246 -18.57 -11.74 1.68
C ARG A 246 -19.29 -11.67 0.32
N PRO A 247 -20.38 -10.90 0.16
CA PRO A 247 -20.98 -10.67 -1.15
C PRO A 247 -20.04 -9.92 -2.09
N ALA A 248 -19.36 -8.87 -1.62
CA ALA A 248 -18.54 -8.00 -2.45
C ALA A 248 -17.24 -8.65 -2.96
N ILE A 249 -16.64 -9.60 -2.23
CA ILE A 249 -15.50 -10.37 -2.72
C ILE A 249 -15.94 -11.34 -3.83
N ARG A 250 -17.16 -11.91 -3.70
CA ARG A 250 -17.75 -12.87 -4.66
C ARG A 250 -18.11 -12.22 -6.00
N SER A 251 -18.54 -10.95 -6.00
CA SER A 251 -18.88 -10.19 -7.21
C SER A 251 -17.68 -9.56 -7.93
N ASN A 252 -16.45 -9.81 -7.47
CA ASN A 252 -15.21 -9.22 -7.99
C ASN A 252 -15.08 -7.69 -7.86
N ALA A 253 -16.12 -7.00 -7.41
CA ALA A 253 -16.19 -5.55 -7.28
C ALA A 253 -15.03 -4.96 -6.46
N LEU A 254 -14.67 -5.59 -5.34
CA LEU A 254 -13.58 -5.09 -4.49
C LEU A 254 -12.21 -5.11 -5.18
N SER A 255 -11.96 -6.09 -6.06
CA SER A 255 -10.70 -6.14 -6.79
C SER A 255 -10.67 -5.20 -7.97
N VAL A 256 -11.81 -4.99 -8.64
CA VAL A 256 -11.92 -3.95 -9.67
C VAL A 256 -11.69 -2.59 -9.04
N CYS A 257 -12.32 -2.32 -7.90
CA CYS A 257 -12.12 -1.12 -7.10
C CYS A 257 -10.63 -0.93 -6.71
N THR A 258 -9.95 -1.98 -6.22
CA THR A 258 -8.50 -1.92 -5.96
C THR A 258 -7.68 -1.63 -7.22
N ALA A 259 -8.01 -2.26 -8.36
CA ALA A 259 -7.30 -2.02 -9.61
C ALA A 259 -7.47 -0.56 -10.07
N VAL A 260 -8.71 -0.05 -10.09
CA VAL A 260 -9.01 1.36 -10.40
C VAL A 260 -8.27 2.29 -9.45
N GLY A 261 -8.27 2.00 -8.14
CA GLY A 261 -7.50 2.76 -7.15
C GLY A 261 -6.01 2.80 -7.46
N LEU A 262 -5.39 1.67 -7.82
CA LEU A 262 -3.97 1.60 -8.19
C LEU A 262 -3.66 2.33 -9.50
N PHE A 263 -4.57 2.31 -10.49
CA PHE A 263 -4.42 3.11 -11.72
C PHE A 263 -4.49 4.61 -11.43
N CYS A 264 -5.45 5.02 -10.60
CA CYS A 264 -5.55 6.40 -10.14
C CYS A 264 -4.29 6.81 -9.35
N LEU A 265 -3.79 5.98 -8.46
CA LEU A 265 -2.54 6.22 -7.74
C LEU A 265 -1.35 6.41 -8.70
N THR A 266 -1.25 5.55 -9.70
CA THR A 266 -0.20 5.61 -10.73
C THR A 266 -0.30 6.89 -11.58
N GLY A 267 -1.52 7.28 -11.96
CA GLY A 267 -1.79 8.53 -12.68
C GLY A 267 -1.47 9.76 -11.84
N ALA A 268 -1.79 9.74 -10.55
CA ALA A 268 -1.43 10.80 -9.61
C ALA A 268 0.10 10.95 -9.52
N TYR A 269 0.82 9.84 -9.32
CA TYR A 269 2.28 9.86 -9.30
C TYR A 269 2.87 10.44 -10.59
N ALA A 270 2.34 10.05 -11.75
CA ALA A 270 2.82 10.53 -13.04
C ALA A 270 2.62 12.03 -13.26
N ALA A 271 1.47 12.56 -12.81
CA ALA A 271 1.15 13.97 -12.91
C ALA A 271 1.90 14.83 -11.88
N GLY A 272 2.14 14.30 -10.68
CA GLY A 272 2.71 15.03 -9.55
C GLY A 272 4.24 14.98 -9.46
N SER A 273 4.89 13.89 -9.86
CA SER A 273 6.31 13.66 -9.58
C SER A 273 7.28 14.53 -10.40
N THR A 274 6.83 15.12 -11.50
CA THR A 274 7.70 15.96 -12.33
C THR A 274 6.93 16.99 -13.14
N GLN A 275 7.56 18.14 -13.36
CA GLN A 275 7.03 19.24 -14.16
C GLN A 275 7.68 19.30 -15.56
N HIS A 276 8.87 18.72 -15.74
CA HIS A 276 9.63 18.86 -16.99
C HIS A 276 9.22 17.82 -18.05
N PHE A 277 9.23 18.25 -19.31
CA PHE A 277 8.82 17.43 -20.45
C PHE A 277 9.61 16.11 -20.60
N LYS A 278 10.95 16.16 -20.50
CA LYS A 278 11.81 14.97 -20.68
C LYS A 278 11.58 13.88 -19.63
N THR A 279 11.49 14.28 -18.36
CA THR A 279 11.19 13.38 -17.24
C THR A 279 9.76 12.88 -17.29
N SER A 280 8.80 13.70 -17.79
CA SER A 280 7.43 13.24 -18.02
C SER A 280 7.32 12.13 -19.06
N ILE A 281 8.02 12.25 -20.21
CA ILE A 281 8.02 11.17 -21.22
C ILE A 281 8.42 9.85 -20.60
N TYR A 282 9.50 9.86 -19.81
CA TYR A 282 10.00 8.68 -19.12
C TYR A 282 8.93 8.05 -18.21
N ILE A 283 8.24 8.87 -17.41
CA ILE A 283 7.19 8.35 -16.53
C ILE A 283 6.01 7.80 -17.32
N PHE A 284 5.56 8.47 -18.39
CA PHE A 284 4.46 7.95 -19.20
C PHE A 284 4.79 6.62 -19.88
N VAL A 285 6.04 6.43 -20.31
CA VAL A 285 6.51 5.12 -20.81
C VAL A 285 6.42 4.06 -19.72
N LEU A 286 6.84 4.40 -18.50
CA LEU A 286 6.81 3.48 -17.37
C LEU A 286 5.37 3.13 -16.94
N VAL A 287 4.47 4.12 -16.92
CA VAL A 287 3.02 3.90 -16.74
C VAL A 287 2.49 2.98 -17.83
N GLY A 288 2.84 3.22 -19.09
CA GLY A 288 2.47 2.35 -20.22
C GLY A 288 2.91 0.90 -20.02
N ALA A 289 4.12 0.67 -19.47
CA ALA A 289 4.59 -0.66 -19.13
C ALA A 289 3.73 -1.32 -18.02
N VAL A 290 3.34 -0.56 -16.98
CA VAL A 290 2.41 -1.07 -15.95
C VAL A 290 1.04 -1.41 -16.55
N LEU A 291 0.49 -0.54 -17.40
CA LEU A 291 -0.78 -0.79 -18.10
C LEU A 291 -0.70 -2.04 -18.98
N PHE A 292 0.43 -2.25 -19.67
CA PHE A 292 0.66 -3.43 -20.50
C PHE A 292 0.65 -4.72 -19.67
N VAL A 293 1.33 -4.73 -18.51
CA VAL A 293 1.30 -5.88 -17.58
C VAL A 293 -0.13 -6.12 -17.09
N ALA A 294 -0.85 -5.06 -16.70
CA ALA A 294 -2.23 -5.18 -16.23
C ALA A 294 -3.17 -5.72 -17.31
N ALA A 295 -3.04 -5.23 -18.55
CA ALA A 295 -3.80 -5.72 -19.70
C ALA A 295 -3.47 -7.19 -20.02
N GLY A 296 -2.20 -7.59 -19.94
CA GLY A 296 -1.78 -8.98 -20.07
C GLY A 296 -2.41 -9.88 -19.00
N LEU A 297 -2.42 -9.45 -17.73
CA LEU A 297 -3.08 -10.18 -16.65
C LEU A 297 -4.59 -10.31 -16.88
N LEU A 298 -5.24 -9.24 -17.35
CA LEU A 298 -6.67 -9.23 -17.65
C LEU A 298 -7.00 -10.11 -18.86
N LEU A 299 -6.15 -10.11 -19.90
CA LEU A 299 -6.31 -10.98 -21.06
C LEU A 299 -6.18 -12.46 -20.67
N VAL A 300 -5.16 -12.81 -19.88
CA VAL A 300 -5.02 -14.19 -19.34
C VAL A 300 -6.27 -14.57 -18.55
N PHE A 301 -6.82 -13.66 -17.74
CA PHE A 301 -8.08 -13.89 -17.02
C PHE A 301 -9.27 -14.15 -17.95
N LEU A 302 -9.45 -13.34 -18.99
CA LEU A 302 -10.56 -13.51 -19.95
C LEU A 302 -10.45 -14.79 -20.78
N LEU A 303 -9.23 -15.19 -21.14
CA LEU A 303 -8.96 -16.39 -21.93
C LEU A 303 -9.08 -17.69 -21.11
N THR A 304 -8.92 -17.61 -19.78
CA THR A 304 -9.00 -18.78 -18.89
C THR A 304 -10.43 -19.02 -18.37
N LYS A 305 -11.42 -19.09 -19.28
CA LYS A 305 -12.78 -19.53 -18.93
C LYS A 305 -12.74 -21.00 -18.42
N PRO A 306 -13.49 -21.35 -17.36
CA PRO A 306 -13.49 -22.71 -16.83
C PRO A 306 -14.19 -23.65 -17.81
N ASN A 307 -13.45 -24.63 -18.34
CA ASN A 307 -14.06 -25.73 -19.07
C ASN A 307 -14.67 -26.68 -18.02
N LYS A 308 -15.98 -26.54 -17.79
CA LYS A 308 -16.76 -27.52 -17.03
C LYS A 308 -16.96 -28.70 -17.97
N ASN A 309 -16.06 -29.69 -17.95
CA ASN A 309 -16.30 -31.09 -18.33
C ASN A 309 -14.98 -31.84 -18.40
N GLU A 310 -14.52 -32.46 -17.30
CA GLU A 310 -13.74 -33.69 -17.38
C GLU A 310 -14.13 -34.63 -16.23
N ASN A 311 -14.87 -35.68 -16.58
CA ASN A 311 -14.98 -36.88 -15.75
C ASN A 311 -13.59 -37.53 -15.71
N SER A 312 -12.88 -37.41 -14.60
CA SER A 312 -11.66 -38.18 -14.35
C SER A 312 -11.91 -39.26 -13.31
N THR A 313 -11.90 -40.50 -13.80
CA THR A 313 -11.98 -41.74 -13.06
C THR A 313 -10.91 -41.80 -11.97
N ALA A 314 -11.33 -42.07 -10.74
CA ALA A 314 -10.47 -42.17 -9.57
C ALA A 314 -9.48 -43.34 -9.70
N ALA A 315 -8.18 -43.03 -9.59
CA ALA A 315 -7.13 -44.01 -9.30
C ALA A 315 -6.54 -43.71 -7.90
N ALA A 316 -6.25 -44.77 -7.16
CA ALA A 316 -5.98 -44.76 -5.71
C ALA A 316 -4.73 -43.94 -5.29
N PRO A 317 -4.73 -43.33 -4.09
CA PRO A 317 -3.62 -42.51 -3.61
C PRO A 317 -2.48 -43.35 -3.02
N SER A 318 -1.25 -43.05 -3.43
CA SER A 318 -0.02 -43.51 -2.77
C SER A 318 0.41 -42.52 -1.68
N ILE A 319 0.50 -42.99 -0.44
CA ILE A 319 0.56 -42.20 0.81
C ILE A 319 1.92 -41.51 1.10
N SER A 320 2.94 -41.58 0.22
CA SER A 320 4.28 -41.05 0.53
C SER A 320 4.60 -39.63 0.02
N CYS A 321 3.77 -38.99 -0.82
CA CYS A 321 4.06 -37.67 -1.40
C CYS A 321 3.34 -36.47 -0.75
N GLU A 322 2.36 -36.68 0.14
CA GLU A 322 1.51 -35.58 0.62
C GLU A 322 2.17 -34.67 1.66
N GLN A 323 3.20 -35.15 2.39
CA GLN A 323 3.90 -34.34 3.41
C GLN A 323 4.87 -33.30 2.82
N GLU A 324 5.57 -33.60 1.72
CA GLU A 324 6.50 -32.65 1.08
C GLU A 324 5.74 -31.53 0.32
N ASP A 325 4.64 -31.87 -0.36
CA ASP A 325 3.82 -30.92 -1.12
C ASP A 325 3.16 -29.86 -0.20
N GLY A 326 2.77 -30.25 1.03
CA GLY A 326 2.18 -29.34 2.02
C GLY A 326 3.17 -28.33 2.62
N GLU A 327 4.43 -28.72 2.83
CA GLU A 327 5.48 -27.79 3.29
C GLU A 327 5.87 -26.77 2.23
N GLU A 328 5.96 -27.18 0.96
CA GLU A 328 6.30 -26.28 -0.15
C GLU A 328 5.22 -25.21 -0.39
N GLU A 329 3.93 -25.61 -0.35
CA GLU A 329 2.77 -24.70 -0.40
C GLU A 329 2.79 -23.67 0.75
N LYS A 330 3.07 -24.12 1.98
CA LYS A 330 3.17 -23.23 3.15
C LYS A 330 4.31 -22.21 2.99
N LYS A 331 5.46 -22.65 2.47
CA LYS A 331 6.63 -21.80 2.20
C LYS A 331 6.34 -20.77 1.11
N LYS A 332 5.64 -21.17 0.05
CA LYS A 332 5.18 -20.29 -1.05
C LYS A 332 4.21 -19.23 -0.53
N HIS A 333 3.29 -19.62 0.34
CA HIS A 333 2.35 -18.70 0.98
C HIS A 333 3.04 -17.70 1.89
N ALA A 334 4.03 -18.14 2.69
CA ALA A 334 4.85 -17.26 3.51
C ALA A 334 5.65 -16.25 2.66
N ARG A 335 6.27 -16.71 1.56
CA ARG A 335 6.98 -15.85 0.60
C ARG A 335 6.06 -14.79 -0.01
N SER A 336 4.85 -15.17 -0.42
CA SER A 336 3.89 -14.21 -1.01
C SER A 336 3.49 -13.10 -0.03
N LYS A 337 3.34 -13.44 1.27
CA LYS A 337 3.09 -12.42 2.31
C LYS A 337 4.27 -11.48 2.49
N TYR A 338 5.49 -12.01 2.48
CA TYR A 338 6.71 -11.21 2.57
C TYR A 338 6.84 -10.24 1.38
N LEU A 339 6.66 -10.73 0.15
CA LEU A 339 6.68 -9.89 -1.05
C LEU A 339 5.61 -8.81 -1.03
N MET A 340 4.43 -9.12 -0.50
CA MET A 340 3.35 -8.15 -0.33
C MET A 340 3.76 -7.01 0.60
N LEU A 341 4.28 -7.34 1.79
CA LEU A 341 4.70 -6.33 2.76
C LEU A 341 5.82 -5.46 2.21
N LEU A 342 6.76 -6.08 1.49
CA LEU A 342 7.88 -5.38 0.87
C LEU A 342 7.42 -4.44 -0.25
N GLY A 343 6.61 -4.94 -1.19
CA GLY A 343 6.05 -4.10 -2.26
C GLY A 343 5.24 -2.94 -1.71
N ILE A 344 4.49 -3.15 -0.62
CA ILE A 344 3.73 -2.09 0.04
C ILE A 344 4.62 -1.04 0.69
N LEU A 345 5.67 -1.47 1.40
CA LEU A 345 6.66 -0.57 1.99
C LEU A 345 7.32 0.28 0.91
N VAL A 346 7.79 -0.35 -0.16
CA VAL A 346 8.52 0.35 -1.21
C VAL A 346 7.61 1.28 -2.01
N ALA A 347 6.38 0.85 -2.34
CA ALA A 347 5.36 1.70 -2.94
C ALA A 347 5.13 2.97 -2.11
N SER A 348 5.03 2.82 -0.77
CA SER A 348 4.81 3.95 0.13
C SER A 348 5.95 4.96 0.09
N VAL A 349 7.17 4.48 0.28
CA VAL A 349 8.36 5.35 0.33
C VAL A 349 8.60 6.02 -1.02
N ALA A 350 8.50 5.26 -2.11
CA ALA A 350 8.78 5.77 -3.44
C ALA A 350 7.71 6.75 -3.94
N TYR A 351 6.43 6.54 -3.57
CA TYR A 351 5.36 7.50 -3.88
C TYR A 351 5.60 8.84 -3.19
N GLN A 352 5.82 8.84 -1.87
CA GLN A 352 6.08 10.05 -1.09
C GLN A 352 7.32 10.80 -1.59
N ALA A 353 8.45 10.10 -1.71
CA ALA A 353 9.71 10.69 -2.15
C ALA A 353 9.66 11.19 -3.62
N GLY A 354 8.80 10.63 -4.45
CA GLY A 354 8.61 11.09 -5.82
C GLY A 354 7.81 12.38 -5.93
N LEU A 355 6.88 12.63 -5.00
CA LEU A 355 6.07 13.84 -4.97
C LEU A 355 6.74 14.98 -4.19
N ASP A 356 7.57 14.64 -3.20
CA ASP A 356 8.42 15.58 -2.48
C ASP A 356 9.90 15.19 -2.68
N PRO A 357 10.55 15.70 -3.74
CA PRO A 357 11.91 15.31 -4.08
C PRO A 357 12.92 15.78 -3.03
N PRO A 358 14.05 15.08 -2.85
CA PRO A 358 15.07 15.44 -1.87
C PRO A 358 15.58 16.87 -2.07
N GLY A 359 15.61 17.62 -0.97
CA GLY A 359 15.94 19.05 -0.97
C GLY A 359 14.75 19.97 -1.24
N GLY A 360 13.55 19.42 -1.43
CA GLY A 360 12.31 20.15 -1.65
C GLY A 360 12.23 20.79 -3.04
N ALA A 361 11.22 21.64 -3.20
CA ALA A 361 11.00 22.49 -4.36
C ALA A 361 11.22 23.96 -4.00
N TRP A 362 11.58 24.78 -4.99
CA TRP A 362 11.66 26.22 -4.80
C TRP A 362 10.27 26.79 -4.48
N GLN A 363 10.18 27.67 -3.48
CA GLN A 363 8.90 28.27 -3.06
C GLN A 363 8.65 29.66 -3.67
N SER A 364 9.60 30.16 -4.47
CA SER A 364 9.49 31.41 -5.23
C SER A 364 10.24 31.26 -6.55
N SER A 365 9.84 32.03 -7.55
CA SER A 365 10.53 32.08 -8.85
C SER A 365 11.72 33.04 -8.78
N GLY A 366 12.79 32.72 -9.50
CA GLY A 366 14.02 33.52 -9.55
C GLY A 366 14.73 33.42 -10.90
N ASN A 367 15.97 33.89 -10.96
CA ASN A 367 16.74 33.84 -12.20
C ASN A 367 17.15 32.40 -12.55
N GLY A 368 16.36 31.76 -13.41
CA GLY A 368 16.65 30.45 -14.01
C GLY A 368 15.89 29.27 -13.41
N TYR A 369 15.02 29.49 -12.42
CA TYR A 369 14.15 28.47 -11.84
C TYR A 369 12.77 29.05 -11.51
N GLU A 370 11.74 28.21 -11.60
CA GLU A 370 10.37 28.57 -11.22
C GLU A 370 10.04 28.01 -9.83
N ALA A 371 9.10 28.65 -9.14
CA ALA A 371 8.51 28.02 -7.95
C ALA A 371 8.00 26.62 -8.35
N GLY A 372 8.17 25.62 -7.48
CA GLY A 372 7.78 24.24 -7.74
C GLY A 372 8.84 23.40 -8.44
N ASP A 373 9.89 24.01 -9.01
CA ASP A 373 11.02 23.26 -9.54
C ASP A 373 11.79 22.57 -8.40
N PRO A 374 12.12 21.27 -8.53
CA PRO A 374 12.95 20.59 -7.53
C PRO A 374 14.31 21.27 -7.38
N VAL A 375 14.68 21.63 -6.15
CA VAL A 375 15.94 22.34 -5.85
C VAL A 375 17.16 21.52 -6.32
N MET A 376 17.09 20.20 -6.16
CA MET A 376 18.14 19.29 -6.63
C MET A 376 18.22 19.21 -8.16
N HIS A 377 17.10 19.35 -8.88
CA HIS A 377 17.12 19.34 -10.35
C HIS A 377 17.90 20.53 -10.90
N PHE A 378 17.68 21.73 -10.35
CA PHE A 378 18.39 22.94 -10.76
C PHE A 378 19.88 22.89 -10.39
N ASN A 379 20.19 22.61 -9.12
CA ASN A 379 21.57 22.72 -8.61
C ASN A 379 22.46 21.50 -8.96
N ARG A 380 21.88 20.30 -9.08
CA ARG A 380 22.61 19.03 -9.21
C ARG A 380 21.86 18.04 -10.11
N ARG A 381 21.56 18.48 -11.34
CA ARG A 381 20.76 17.74 -12.32
C ARG A 381 21.10 16.25 -12.49
N PRO A 382 22.37 15.82 -12.65
CA PRO A 382 22.67 14.38 -12.82
C PRO A 382 22.21 13.53 -11.64
N ARG A 383 22.35 14.04 -10.41
CA ARG A 383 21.93 13.34 -9.19
C ARG A 383 20.42 13.27 -9.07
N TYR A 384 19.74 14.37 -9.37
CA TYR A 384 18.28 14.39 -9.42
C TYR A 384 17.77 13.35 -10.43
N LEU A 385 18.37 13.26 -11.62
CA LEU A 385 17.95 12.28 -12.63
C LEU A 385 18.16 10.84 -12.15
N VAL A 386 19.29 10.54 -11.50
CA VAL A 386 19.52 9.20 -10.89
C VAL A 386 18.47 8.92 -9.83
N PHE A 387 18.23 9.85 -8.90
CA PHE A 387 17.20 9.72 -7.88
C PHE A 387 15.82 9.48 -8.51
N PHE A 388 15.41 10.36 -9.41
CA PHE A 388 14.09 10.36 -10.03
C PHE A 388 13.84 9.07 -10.80
N TYR A 389 14.74 8.68 -11.70
CA TYR A 389 14.56 7.48 -12.50
C TYR A 389 14.55 6.21 -11.65
N SER A 390 15.47 6.08 -10.70
CA SER A 390 15.50 4.91 -9.80
C SER A 390 14.29 4.86 -8.87
N ASN A 391 13.87 5.98 -8.30
CA ASN A 391 12.69 6.05 -7.45
C ASN A 391 11.40 5.70 -8.20
N SER A 392 11.25 6.19 -9.44
CA SER A 392 10.08 5.88 -10.25
C SER A 392 10.06 4.43 -10.74
N ILE A 393 11.21 3.83 -11.08
CA ILE A 393 11.28 2.38 -11.36
C ILE A 393 10.83 1.60 -10.14
N SER A 394 11.34 1.95 -8.96
CA SER A 394 10.98 1.31 -7.70
C SER A 394 9.47 1.38 -7.45
N PHE A 395 8.88 2.58 -7.53
CA PHE A 395 7.44 2.76 -7.39
C PHE A 395 6.66 1.88 -8.39
N MET A 396 7.01 1.88 -9.67
CA MET A 396 6.25 1.15 -10.69
C MET A 396 6.44 -0.37 -10.59
N ALA A 397 7.64 -0.84 -10.22
CA ALA A 397 7.92 -2.24 -9.92
C ALA A 397 7.08 -2.73 -8.73
N SER A 398 6.96 -1.90 -7.69
CA SER A 398 6.13 -2.21 -6.51
C SER A 398 4.63 -2.31 -6.87
N ILE A 399 4.12 -1.43 -7.74
CA ILE A 399 2.74 -1.48 -8.25
C ILE A 399 2.51 -2.74 -9.08
N VAL A 400 3.46 -3.12 -9.95
CA VAL A 400 3.38 -4.38 -10.71
C VAL A 400 3.30 -5.58 -9.78
N VAL A 401 4.08 -5.61 -8.70
CA VAL A 401 4.05 -6.70 -7.71
C VAL A 401 2.68 -6.74 -7.01
N ILE A 402 2.18 -5.59 -6.57
CA ILE A 402 0.84 -5.48 -5.95
C ILE A 402 -0.23 -6.00 -6.93
N MET A 403 -0.14 -5.61 -8.20
CA MET A 403 -1.02 -6.10 -9.28
C MET A 403 -0.84 -7.59 -9.60
N MET A 404 0.33 -8.19 -9.36
CA MET A 404 0.56 -9.64 -9.50
C MET A 404 0.15 -10.44 -8.26
N LEU A 405 -0.02 -9.80 -7.10
CA LEU A 405 -0.51 -10.41 -5.86
C LEU A 405 -2.04 -10.33 -5.71
N LEU A 406 -2.69 -9.44 -6.46
CA LEU A 406 -4.15 -9.36 -6.60
C LEU A 406 -4.74 -10.65 -7.24
N PRO A 407 -4.16 -11.23 -8.32
CA PRO A 407 -4.61 -12.39 -9.09
C PRO A 407 -4.39 -13.76 -8.45
N HIS A 408 -4.87 -13.96 -7.23
CA HIS A 408 -5.36 -15.31 -6.85
C HIS A 408 -6.69 -15.64 -7.56
N TRP A 409 -6.86 -15.09 -8.77
CA TRP A 409 -8.07 -14.95 -9.58
C TRP A 409 -8.15 -15.98 -10.71
N LEU A 410 -7.07 -16.71 -10.97
CA LEU A 410 -7.01 -17.72 -12.03
C LEU A 410 -7.08 -19.11 -11.41
N PRO A 411 -8.25 -19.76 -11.38
CA PRO A 411 -8.30 -21.20 -11.26
C PRO A 411 -7.73 -21.73 -12.56
N ASN A 412 -6.59 -22.42 -12.50
CA ASN A 412 -6.15 -23.18 -13.67
C ASN A 412 -5.64 -24.53 -13.19
N GLU A 413 -6.05 -25.57 -13.90
CA GLU A 413 -5.59 -26.96 -13.74
C GLU A 413 -4.06 -27.06 -13.92
N ASN A 414 -3.45 -26.06 -14.58
CA ASN A 414 -1.99 -25.85 -14.68
C ASN A 414 -1.40 -24.92 -13.58
N GLY A 415 -2.11 -24.73 -12.47
CA GLY A 415 -1.87 -23.69 -11.45
C GLY A 415 -0.52 -23.76 -10.73
N LYS A 416 0.07 -24.96 -10.57
CA LYS A 416 1.40 -25.10 -9.95
C LYS A 416 2.49 -24.39 -10.78
N ASN A 417 2.47 -24.55 -12.12
CA ASN A 417 3.46 -23.95 -13.02
C ASN A 417 3.33 -22.42 -13.09
N TRP A 418 2.11 -21.92 -13.26
CA TRP A 418 1.82 -20.48 -13.27
C TRP A 418 2.21 -19.81 -11.96
N ALA A 419 1.86 -20.39 -10.82
CA ALA A 419 2.18 -19.81 -9.54
C ALA A 419 3.69 -19.88 -9.22
N LYS A 420 4.42 -20.86 -9.76
CA LYS A 420 5.89 -20.91 -9.70
C LYS A 420 6.53 -19.85 -10.59
N TRP A 421 6.01 -19.65 -11.79
CA TRP A 421 6.46 -18.60 -12.72
C TRP A 421 6.19 -17.20 -12.16
N SER A 422 4.96 -16.93 -11.70
CA SER A 422 4.56 -15.65 -11.09
C SER A 422 5.43 -15.31 -9.88
N LEU A 423 5.67 -16.27 -8.98
CA LEU A 423 6.54 -16.05 -7.82
C LEU A 423 7.99 -15.75 -8.24
N ARG A 424 8.49 -16.41 -9.30
CA ARG A 424 9.81 -16.11 -9.85
C ARG A 424 9.88 -14.68 -10.39
N VAL A 425 8.87 -14.26 -11.17
CA VAL A 425 8.80 -12.90 -11.71
C VAL A 425 8.75 -11.89 -10.56
N MET A 426 7.83 -12.06 -9.60
CA MET A 426 7.73 -11.16 -8.45
C MET A 426 9.02 -11.08 -7.64
N ASN A 427 9.75 -12.18 -7.43
CA ASN A 427 11.04 -12.15 -6.73
C ASN A 427 12.07 -11.28 -7.45
N TRP A 428 12.19 -11.42 -8.78
CA TRP A 428 13.10 -10.60 -9.58
C TRP A 428 12.66 -9.13 -9.62
N THR A 429 11.36 -8.87 -9.73
CA THR A 429 10.80 -7.52 -9.67
C THR A 429 11.06 -6.87 -8.31
N ILE A 430 10.92 -7.61 -7.20
CA ILE A 430 11.25 -7.11 -5.84
C ILE A 430 12.74 -6.81 -5.72
N LEU A 431 13.59 -7.68 -6.26
CA LEU A 431 15.03 -7.45 -6.19
C LEU A 431 15.41 -6.18 -6.94
N LEU A 432 14.87 -6.00 -8.15
CA LEU A 432 15.00 -4.77 -8.92
C LEU A 432 14.50 -3.57 -8.10
N ASP A 433 13.30 -3.69 -7.54
CA ASP A 433 12.65 -2.65 -6.74
C ASP A 433 13.56 -2.18 -5.59
N LEU A 434 14.05 -3.10 -4.76
CA LEU A 434 14.95 -2.79 -3.65
C LEU A 434 16.28 -2.18 -4.10
N VAL A 435 16.88 -2.69 -5.18
CA VAL A 435 18.14 -2.14 -5.70
C VAL A 435 17.91 -0.71 -6.22
N THR A 436 16.82 -0.47 -6.94
CA THR A 436 16.49 0.87 -7.43
C THR A 436 16.13 1.84 -6.30
N LEU A 437 15.44 1.38 -5.25
CA LEU A 437 15.20 2.16 -4.04
C LEU A 437 16.50 2.55 -3.33
N LEU A 438 17.46 1.63 -3.27
CA LEU A 438 18.77 1.86 -2.65
C LEU A 438 19.60 2.88 -3.42
N VAL A 439 19.56 2.82 -4.76
CA VAL A 439 20.19 3.82 -5.64
C VAL A 439 19.51 5.18 -5.46
N ALA A 440 18.17 5.21 -5.40
CA ALA A 440 17.42 6.43 -5.13
C ALA A 440 17.82 7.02 -3.78
N TYR A 441 17.88 6.22 -2.71
CA TYR A 441 18.33 6.67 -1.39
C TYR A 441 19.76 7.24 -1.41
N ALA A 442 20.70 6.55 -2.05
CA ALA A 442 22.10 7.02 -2.15
C ALA A 442 22.24 8.33 -2.93
N ALA A 443 21.40 8.53 -3.97
CA ALA A 443 21.34 9.77 -4.73
C ALA A 443 20.62 10.89 -3.96
N GLY A 444 19.52 10.59 -3.26
CA GLY A 444 18.69 11.59 -2.59
C GLY A 444 19.26 12.09 -1.26
N SER A 445 19.87 11.22 -0.46
CA SER A 445 20.34 11.54 0.90
C SER A 445 21.62 12.38 0.97
N SER A 446 22.30 12.59 -0.16
CA SER A 446 23.65 13.14 -0.19
C SER A 446 23.70 14.58 -0.67
N ARG A 447 24.45 15.44 0.07
CA ARG A 447 24.66 16.86 -0.28
C ARG A 447 25.72 17.03 -1.39
N GLY A 448 26.75 16.17 -1.45
CA GLY A 448 27.84 16.20 -2.43
C GLY A 448 28.08 14.87 -3.17
N TRP A 449 28.91 14.89 -4.22
CA TRP A 449 29.30 13.65 -4.93
C TRP A 449 30.12 12.74 -4.01
N LYS A 450 31.05 13.33 -3.25
CA LYS A 450 31.87 12.62 -2.25
C LYS A 450 31.01 11.92 -1.19
N THR A 451 29.99 12.61 -0.66
CA THR A 451 29.06 12.02 0.33
C THR A 451 28.21 10.90 -0.26
N SER A 452 27.82 11.01 -1.53
CA SER A 452 27.09 9.94 -2.23
C SER A 452 27.94 8.68 -2.40
N VAL A 453 29.24 8.84 -2.69
CA VAL A 453 30.19 7.72 -2.68
C VAL A 453 30.32 7.11 -1.29
N TYR A 454 30.40 7.92 -0.22
CA TYR A 454 30.43 7.40 1.15
C TYR A 454 29.16 6.61 1.51
N VAL A 455 27.97 7.10 1.15
CA VAL A 455 26.72 6.36 1.36
C VAL A 455 26.72 5.05 0.55
N GLY A 456 27.15 5.08 -0.71
CA GLY A 456 27.32 3.88 -1.52
C GLY A 456 28.29 2.86 -0.91
N MET A 457 29.44 3.32 -0.41
CA MET A 457 30.41 2.48 0.29
C MET A 457 29.85 1.91 1.60
N LEU A 458 29.07 2.69 2.36
CA LEU A 458 28.42 2.23 3.59
C LEU A 458 27.38 1.15 3.28
N ILE A 459 26.58 1.34 2.24
CA ILE A 459 25.64 0.33 1.74
C ILE A 459 26.38 -0.96 1.38
N LEU A 460 27.47 -0.87 0.61
CA LEU A 460 28.29 -2.03 0.24
C LEU A 460 28.92 -2.70 1.47
N ALA A 461 29.38 -1.92 2.44
CA ALA A 461 29.94 -2.44 3.69
C ALA A 461 28.89 -3.18 4.53
N VAL A 462 27.67 -2.65 4.65
CA VAL A 462 26.55 -3.30 5.35
C VAL A 462 26.16 -4.60 4.64
N LEU A 463 26.04 -4.59 3.31
CA LEU A 463 25.76 -5.79 2.51
C LEU A 463 26.89 -6.83 2.67
N GLY A 464 28.15 -6.39 2.64
CA GLY A 464 29.33 -7.23 2.86
C GLY A 464 29.34 -7.85 4.25
N TYR A 465 29.06 -7.07 5.30
CA TYR A 465 28.93 -7.55 6.68
C TYR A 465 27.87 -8.66 6.78
N PHE A 466 26.66 -8.45 6.24
CA PHE A 466 25.62 -9.48 6.25
C PHE A 466 25.99 -10.70 5.42
N ALA A 467 26.67 -10.53 4.28
CA ALA A 467 27.16 -11.65 3.48
C ALA A 467 28.21 -12.50 4.22
N ILE A 468 29.14 -11.85 4.94
CA ILE A 468 30.11 -12.53 5.81
C ILE A 468 29.39 -13.30 6.92
N HIS A 469 28.44 -12.66 7.62
CA HIS A 469 27.67 -13.35 8.67
C HIS A 469 26.84 -14.52 8.12
N MET A 470 26.24 -14.37 6.94
CA MET A 470 25.49 -15.44 6.27
C MET A 470 26.42 -16.61 5.90
N THR A 471 27.58 -16.34 5.30
CA THR A 471 28.55 -17.39 4.92
C THR A 471 29.12 -18.09 6.15
N LEU A 472 29.44 -17.36 7.22
CA LEU A 472 29.88 -17.92 8.49
C LEU A 472 28.78 -18.79 9.14
N SER A 473 27.51 -18.35 9.12
CA SER A 473 26.38 -19.13 9.62
C SER A 473 26.23 -20.44 8.84
N ILE A 474 26.20 -20.37 7.51
CA ILE A 474 26.09 -21.55 6.63
C ILE A 474 27.26 -22.51 6.87
N TRP A 475 28.48 -21.99 7.02
CA TRP A 475 29.65 -22.80 7.31
C TRP A 475 29.56 -23.45 8.69
N SER A 476 29.08 -22.72 9.70
CA SER A 476 28.85 -23.25 11.04
C SER A 476 27.78 -24.36 11.06
N ASP A 477 26.70 -24.20 10.30
CA ASP A 477 25.64 -25.19 10.17
C ASP A 477 26.12 -26.44 9.45
N ARG A 478 26.90 -26.28 8.36
CA ARG A 478 27.55 -27.40 7.67
C ARG A 478 28.49 -28.16 8.60
N ARG A 479 29.28 -27.46 9.43
CA ARG A 479 30.16 -28.12 10.42
C ARG A 479 29.37 -28.83 11.52
N ARG A 480 28.28 -28.26 12.02
CA ARG A 480 27.39 -28.94 12.99
C ARG A 480 26.73 -30.18 12.38
N ALA A 481 26.28 -30.10 11.12
CA ALA A 481 25.69 -31.22 10.40
C ALA A 481 26.71 -32.35 10.17
N ALA A 482 27.94 -32.01 9.78
CA ALA A 482 29.03 -32.97 9.63
C ALA A 482 29.38 -33.65 10.97
N LYS A 483 29.45 -32.90 12.07
CA LYS A 483 29.69 -33.44 13.42
C LYS A 483 28.58 -34.40 13.86
N LYS A 484 27.31 -34.02 13.67
CA LYS A 484 26.15 -34.89 13.97
C LYS A 484 26.12 -36.16 13.13
N LYS A 485 26.59 -36.10 11.88
CA LYS A 485 26.71 -37.30 11.01
C LYS A 485 27.79 -38.24 11.54
N LEU A 486 28.95 -37.69 11.91
CA LEU A 486 30.05 -38.46 12.51
C LEU A 486 29.64 -39.13 13.83
N GLU A 487 28.94 -38.42 14.71
CA GLU A 487 28.43 -38.96 15.98
C GLU A 487 27.40 -40.09 15.75
N ARG A 488 26.52 -39.95 14.75
CA ARG A 488 25.54 -40.97 14.37
C ARG A 488 26.20 -42.24 13.82
N ASP A 489 27.22 -42.08 12.99
CA ASP A 489 27.95 -43.19 12.37
C ASP A 489 28.88 -43.90 13.38
N SER A 490 29.19 -43.25 14.52
CA SER A 490 30.02 -43.81 15.60
C SER A 490 29.25 -44.56 16.70
N LEU A 491 27.90 -44.56 16.67
CA LEU A 491 27.08 -45.31 17.62
C LEU A 491 27.00 -46.79 17.20
N PRO A 492 27.40 -47.75 18.05
CA PRO A 492 27.35 -49.17 17.70
C PRO A 492 25.89 -49.64 17.54
N VAL A 493 25.60 -50.32 16.43
CA VAL A 493 24.33 -51.00 16.18
C VAL A 493 24.14 -52.06 17.26
N ARG A 494 23.27 -51.79 18.23
CA ARG A 494 22.84 -52.81 19.21
C ARG A 494 21.98 -53.81 18.45
N SER A 495 22.57 -54.93 18.07
CA SER A 495 21.87 -56.06 17.46
C SER A 495 20.76 -56.52 18.40
N ALA A 496 19.52 -56.44 17.90
CA ALA A 496 18.39 -57.09 18.53
C ALA A 496 18.60 -58.61 18.40
N VAL A 497 19.07 -59.24 19.46
CA VAL A 497 19.04 -60.70 19.59
C VAL A 497 17.58 -61.08 19.83
N VAL A 498 16.91 -61.48 18.75
CA VAL A 498 15.67 -62.25 18.80
C VAL A 498 16.05 -63.65 19.28
N HIS A 499 15.77 -63.96 20.54
CA HIS A 499 15.74 -65.35 20.99
C HIS A 499 14.33 -65.90 20.78
N SER A 500 14.18 -66.74 19.77
CA SER A 500 13.11 -67.74 19.70
C SER A 500 13.53 -68.96 20.53
N SER A 501 12.77 -69.31 21.55
CA SER A 501 12.45 -70.67 22.01
C SER A 501 11.39 -70.57 23.10
#